data_AF-A0A7I7UDV7-F1
#
_entry.id   AF-A0A7I7UDV7-F1
#
_cell.length_a   1.000
_cell.length_b   1.000
_cell.length_c   1.000
_cell.angle_alpha   90.00
_cell.angle_beta   90.00
_cell.angle_gamma   90.00
#
_symmetry.space_group_name_H-M   'P 1'
#
loop_
_entity.id
_entity.type
_entity.pdbx_description
1 polymer ?
#
loop_
_entity_poly.entity_id
_entity_poly.type
_entity_poly.pdbx_seq_one_letter_code
_entity_poly.pdbx_strand_id
1 'polypeptide(L)'
;MTVYASDGSTITATTSPETPPQQPAEAATAPAQPLTPEPPAPEPGPDAGEAVVDAEVVTDLAVIDDDTETEPDTWEHEPDWKYDELEFHGDLLAVRIPDENALSSLTSAVKCADEVRNRLTDRFVDKHISPMSRVRVLERMSDPDDEDYAVYRKNAQLAVEMAERGEKPDDELLVTNAWADLMATLGSIGSDRVAANHAALAKVLAGKR
;
A
#
# COMPACT_ATOMS: atom_id res chain seq x y z
N MET A 1 -5.79 -3.80 43.72
CA MET A 1 -4.49 -3.65 43.04
C MET A 1 -4.42 -2.22 42.55
N THR A 2 -3.59 -1.40 43.19
CA THR A 2 -3.48 0.04 42.93
C THR A 2 -2.26 0.25 42.04
N VAL A 3 -2.45 0.85 40.85
CA VAL A 3 -1.37 1.17 39.92
C VAL A 3 -1.03 2.66 40.09
N TYR A 4 0.26 2.97 40.30
CA TYR A 4 0.77 4.33 40.46
C TYR A 4 1.31 4.86 39.12
N ALA A 5 0.95 6.09 38.76
CA ALA A 5 1.55 6.85 37.66
C ALA A 5 2.79 7.62 38.18
N SER A 6 3.83 7.73 37.36
CA SER A 6 5.15 8.30 37.71
C SER A 6 5.21 9.83 37.84
N ASP A 7 4.09 10.54 37.83
CA ASP A 7 4.03 12.02 37.94
C ASP A 7 3.40 12.53 39.24
N GLY A 8 3.06 11.64 40.18
CA GLY A 8 2.59 12.03 41.52
C GLY A 8 1.18 12.61 41.57
N SER A 9 0.39 12.48 40.50
CA SER A 9 -1.00 12.96 40.50
C SER A 9 -2.01 11.82 40.73
N THR A 10 -2.85 11.97 41.74
CA THR A 10 -3.93 11.02 42.06
C THR A 10 -5.17 11.31 41.22
N ILE A 11 -5.57 10.37 40.36
CA ILE A 11 -6.90 10.37 39.73
C ILE A 11 -7.87 9.55 40.59
N THR A 12 -8.76 10.24 41.29
CA THR A 12 -9.96 9.64 41.90
C THR A 12 -11.00 9.38 40.81
N ALA A 13 -11.31 8.11 40.58
CA ALA A 13 -12.49 7.69 39.81
C ALA A 13 -13.74 7.86 40.67
N THR A 14 -14.61 8.81 40.31
CA THR A 14 -15.97 8.93 40.87
C THR A 14 -16.97 8.51 39.81
N THR A 15 -17.70 7.45 40.10
CA THR A 15 -18.89 6.97 39.40
C THR A 15 -20.11 7.80 39.78
N SER A 16 -20.96 8.21 38.82
CA SER A 16 -22.43 8.13 38.95
C SER A 16 -23.16 8.53 37.65
N PRO A 17 -24.37 7.97 37.37
CA PRO A 17 -25.13 8.16 36.14
C PRO A 17 -26.23 9.21 36.29
N GLU A 18 -26.58 9.93 35.21
CA GLU A 18 -27.84 10.70 35.16
C GLU A 18 -28.48 10.61 33.76
N THR A 19 -29.80 10.45 33.76
CA THR A 19 -30.72 10.30 32.61
C THR A 19 -32.08 10.85 33.08
N PRO A 20 -33.03 11.29 32.23
CA PRO A 20 -33.05 12.28 31.14
C PRO A 20 -34.06 13.43 31.48
N PRO A 21 -34.55 14.23 30.51
CA PRO A 21 -35.97 14.05 30.16
C PRO A 21 -36.29 14.09 28.65
N GLN A 22 -37.24 13.24 28.24
CA GLN A 22 -38.04 13.33 27.00
C GLN A 22 -39.01 14.54 27.12
N GLN A 23 -39.37 15.27 26.05
CA GLN A 23 -40.47 15.06 25.06
C GLN A 23 -40.71 16.43 24.33
N PRO A 24 -41.57 16.63 23.29
CA PRO A 24 -42.24 15.74 22.30
C PRO A 24 -42.03 16.16 20.82
N ALA A 25 -42.49 15.28 19.91
CA ALA A 25 -42.58 15.48 18.45
C ALA A 25 -43.78 16.34 18.02
N GLU A 26 -43.66 17.14 16.94
CA GLU A 26 -44.74 17.33 15.95
C GLU A 26 -44.29 18.05 14.65
N ALA A 27 -44.59 17.39 13.53
CA ALA A 27 -44.97 17.81 12.17
C ALA A 27 -44.51 19.14 11.49
N ALA A 28 -44.06 18.95 10.22
CA ALA A 28 -44.18 19.82 9.05
C ALA A 28 -43.52 21.22 9.11
N THR A 29 -42.59 21.58 8.23
CA THR A 29 -42.89 22.12 6.89
C THR A 29 -41.56 22.36 6.15
N ALA A 30 -41.38 21.88 4.91
CA ALA A 30 -40.45 22.50 3.96
C ALA A 30 -41.20 23.67 3.30
N PRO A 31 -40.63 24.88 3.15
CA PRO A 31 -39.55 25.09 2.18
C PRO A 31 -38.53 26.21 2.55
N ALA A 32 -37.58 26.41 1.64
CA ALA A 32 -36.70 27.57 1.44
C ALA A 32 -35.35 27.59 2.19
N GLN A 33 -34.29 27.52 1.38
CA GLN A 33 -32.88 27.67 1.75
C GLN A 33 -32.55 29.07 2.26
N PRO A 34 -31.51 29.22 3.09
CA PRO A 34 -30.70 30.43 3.11
C PRO A 34 -29.22 30.13 2.77
N LEU A 35 -28.87 30.49 1.54
CA LEU A 35 -27.63 31.13 1.08
C LEU A 35 -26.37 30.95 1.93
N THR A 36 -25.46 30.11 1.43
CA THR A 36 -24.03 30.14 1.73
C THR A 36 -23.46 31.52 1.35
N PRO A 37 -22.64 32.17 2.21
CA PRO A 37 -21.91 33.36 1.80
C PRO A 37 -20.82 32.99 0.78
N GLU A 38 -20.96 33.56 -0.42
CA GLU A 38 -20.00 33.52 -1.51
C GLU A 38 -18.72 34.30 -1.12
N PRO A 39 -17.51 33.74 -1.31
CA PRO A 39 -16.28 34.50 -1.16
C PRO A 39 -16.18 35.56 -2.28
N PRO A 40 -15.71 36.79 -1.98
CA PRO A 40 -15.68 37.86 -2.97
C PRO A 40 -14.75 37.53 -4.14
N ALA A 41 -15.25 37.82 -5.35
CA ALA A 41 -14.50 37.79 -6.59
C ALA A 41 -13.33 38.80 -6.56
N PRO A 42 -12.12 38.43 -7.00
CA PRO A 42 -11.08 39.41 -7.29
C PRO A 42 -11.34 40.08 -8.65
N GLU A 43 -11.60 41.39 -8.63
CA GLU A 43 -11.57 42.27 -9.81
C GLU A 43 -10.11 42.64 -10.21
N PRO A 44 -9.89 43.10 -11.46
CA PRO A 44 -8.70 42.78 -12.25
C PRO A 44 -7.62 43.87 -12.28
N GLY A 45 -6.38 43.43 -12.54
CA GLY A 45 -5.32 44.19 -13.20
C GLY A 45 -3.90 43.93 -12.64
N PRO A 46 -2.81 44.23 -13.37
CA PRO A 46 -2.68 44.47 -14.81
C PRO A 46 -1.86 43.37 -15.53
N ASP A 47 -2.13 43.27 -16.82
CA ASP A 47 -1.29 42.66 -17.85
C ASP A 47 0.12 43.28 -17.85
N ALA A 48 1.16 42.45 -17.69
CA ALA A 48 2.49 42.63 -18.27
C ALA A 48 3.42 41.50 -17.80
N GLY A 49 3.86 40.67 -18.74
CA GLY A 49 5.05 39.85 -18.56
C GLY A 49 4.84 38.39 -18.87
N GLU A 50 4.81 38.07 -20.17
CA GLU A 50 5.16 36.78 -20.73
C GLU A 50 6.47 36.28 -20.08
N ALA A 51 6.36 35.40 -19.09
CA ALA A 51 7.46 34.61 -18.59
C ALA A 51 7.28 33.21 -19.16
N VAL A 52 7.87 33.02 -20.34
CA VAL A 52 8.12 31.72 -20.95
C VAL A 52 8.96 30.92 -19.94
N VAL A 53 8.31 30.03 -19.18
CA VAL A 53 9.04 28.97 -18.49
C VAL A 53 9.33 27.91 -19.53
N ASP A 54 10.51 28.08 -20.11
CA ASP A 54 11.22 27.11 -20.94
C ASP A 54 11.09 25.74 -20.25
N ALA A 55 10.32 24.86 -20.87
CA ALA A 55 10.37 23.45 -20.56
C ALA A 55 11.71 22.94 -21.10
N GLU A 56 12.76 23.02 -20.28
CA GLU A 56 13.97 22.24 -20.52
C GLU A 56 13.57 20.76 -20.41
N VAL A 57 13.21 20.23 -21.58
CA VAL A 57 13.29 18.82 -21.91
C VAL A 57 14.73 18.39 -21.66
N VAL A 58 14.97 17.77 -20.51
CA VAL A 58 16.19 17.01 -20.26
C VAL A 58 16.12 15.78 -21.17
N THR A 59 16.58 15.96 -22.40
CA THR A 59 16.90 14.88 -23.34
C THR A 59 18.40 14.63 -23.23
N ASP A 60 18.81 14.01 -22.13
CA ASP A 60 20.06 13.27 -22.09
C ASP A 60 19.72 11.78 -22.26
N LEU A 61 19.30 11.45 -23.49
CA LEU A 61 19.30 10.07 -23.96
C LEU A 61 20.76 9.74 -24.30
N ALA A 62 21.54 9.42 -23.27
CA ALA A 62 22.87 8.86 -23.45
C ALA A 62 22.72 7.54 -24.21
N VAL A 63 23.18 7.53 -25.45
CA VAL A 63 23.44 6.31 -26.23
C VAL A 63 24.53 5.56 -25.47
N ILE A 64 24.15 4.52 -24.73
CA ILE A 64 25.10 3.59 -24.13
C ILE A 64 25.46 2.56 -25.19
N ASP A 65 26.74 2.57 -25.56
CA ASP A 65 27.39 1.69 -26.51
C ASP A 65 27.21 0.21 -26.09
N ASP A 66 26.80 -0.59 -27.07
CA ASP A 66 26.58 -2.03 -27.02
C ASP A 66 27.92 -2.77 -27.11
N ASP A 67 28.60 -3.03 -25.98
CA ASP A 67 29.54 -4.16 -25.82
C ASP A 67 30.16 -4.17 -24.40
N THR A 68 29.59 -4.90 -23.44
CA THR A 68 30.34 -5.54 -22.33
C THR A 68 29.47 -6.54 -21.57
N GLU A 69 29.93 -7.79 -21.55
CA GLU A 69 29.70 -8.87 -20.58
C GLU A 69 28.75 -8.56 -19.40
N THR A 70 27.55 -9.16 -19.44
CA THR A 70 26.45 -8.98 -18.49
C THR A 70 26.77 -9.53 -17.10
N GLU A 71 27.40 -8.71 -16.24
CA GLU A 71 27.09 -8.79 -14.82
C GLU A 71 25.65 -8.28 -14.64
N PRO A 72 24.79 -8.95 -13.85
CA PRO A 72 23.42 -8.47 -13.67
C PRO A 72 23.51 -7.09 -13.01
N ASP A 73 23.12 -6.06 -13.76
CA ASP A 73 22.99 -4.69 -13.29
C ASP A 73 21.91 -4.68 -12.20
N THR A 74 22.36 -4.98 -10.98
CA THR A 74 21.51 -5.19 -9.82
C THR A 74 21.04 -3.83 -9.38
N TRP A 75 19.79 -3.52 -9.69
CA TRP A 75 19.19 -2.25 -9.30
C TRP A 75 19.14 -2.16 -7.77
N GLU A 76 19.69 -1.06 -7.22
CA GLU A 76 19.66 -0.74 -5.80
C GLU A 76 18.59 0.32 -5.49
N HIS A 77 17.91 0.16 -4.35
CA HIS A 77 16.86 1.07 -3.93
C HIS A 77 17.40 2.32 -3.21
N GLU A 78 16.48 3.20 -2.81
CA GLU A 78 16.77 4.42 -2.03
C GLU A 78 17.62 4.11 -0.77
N PRO A 79 18.78 4.77 -0.57
CA PRO A 79 19.70 4.44 0.52
C PRO A 79 19.14 4.77 1.91
N ASP A 80 18.12 5.64 2.00
CA ASP A 80 17.52 6.08 3.25
C ASP A 80 16.32 5.20 3.71
N TRP A 81 16.04 4.09 3.02
CA TRP A 81 14.96 3.19 3.40
C TRP A 81 15.29 2.42 4.69
N LYS A 82 14.64 2.79 5.79
CA LYS A 82 14.95 2.29 7.14
C LYS A 82 14.52 0.86 7.49
N TYR A 83 13.97 0.10 6.54
CA TYR A 83 13.36 -1.21 6.82
C TYR A 83 14.17 -2.35 6.20
N ASP A 84 13.49 -3.32 5.58
CA ASP A 84 14.06 -4.55 5.08
C ASP A 84 14.30 -4.43 3.55
N GLU A 85 15.15 -5.30 3.01
CA GLU A 85 15.42 -5.41 1.58
C GLU A 85 14.95 -6.79 1.12
N LEU A 86 14.39 -6.88 -0.09
CA LEU A 86 13.85 -8.10 -0.67
C LEU A 86 14.34 -8.24 -2.11
N GLU A 87 15.08 -9.32 -2.38
CA GLU A 87 15.43 -9.70 -3.75
C GLU A 87 14.17 -10.20 -4.48
N PHE A 88 13.84 -9.56 -5.60
CA PHE A 88 12.68 -9.91 -6.42
C PHE A 88 13.05 -9.75 -7.91
N HIS A 89 13.08 -10.87 -8.64
CA HIS A 89 13.52 -10.92 -10.05
C HIS A 89 14.87 -10.25 -10.31
N GLY A 90 15.84 -10.44 -9.40
CA GLY A 90 17.17 -9.85 -9.52
C GLY A 90 17.28 -8.37 -9.11
N ASP A 91 16.17 -7.70 -8.76
CA ASP A 91 16.22 -6.36 -8.16
C ASP A 91 16.21 -6.46 -6.62
N LEU A 92 16.98 -5.61 -5.96
CA LEU A 92 16.93 -5.47 -4.50
C LEU A 92 15.88 -4.42 -4.12
N LEU A 93 14.68 -4.85 -3.73
CA LEU A 93 13.56 -3.98 -3.42
C LEU A 93 13.56 -3.54 -1.95
N ALA A 94 13.41 -2.24 -1.71
CA ALA A 94 13.19 -1.69 -0.38
C ALA A 94 11.74 -1.96 0.07
N VAL A 95 11.59 -2.83 1.07
CA VAL A 95 10.29 -3.24 1.59
C VAL A 95 10.22 -3.10 3.11
N ARG A 96 9.00 -3.09 3.65
CA ARG A 96 8.77 -3.28 5.07
C ARG A 96 7.97 -4.55 5.21
N ILE A 97 8.50 -5.53 5.93
CA ILE A 97 7.75 -6.78 6.15
C ILE A 97 6.49 -6.48 6.98
N PRO A 98 5.28 -6.83 6.48
CA PRO A 98 4.02 -6.54 7.16
C PRO A 98 3.90 -7.27 8.51
N ASP A 99 3.19 -6.67 9.44
CA ASP A 99 2.82 -7.29 10.72
C ASP A 99 1.49 -8.06 10.62
N GLU A 100 1.13 -8.79 11.67
CA GLU A 100 -0.10 -9.61 11.71
C GLU A 100 -1.37 -8.77 11.43
N ASN A 101 -1.41 -7.53 11.91
CA ASN A 101 -2.57 -6.65 11.71
C ASN A 101 -2.67 -6.20 10.25
N ALA A 102 -1.53 -5.87 9.63
CA ALA A 102 -1.46 -5.51 8.21
C ALA A 102 -1.90 -6.69 7.32
N LEU A 103 -1.43 -7.91 7.63
CA LEU A 103 -1.82 -9.12 6.91
C LEU A 103 -3.31 -9.44 7.07
N SER A 104 -3.84 -9.35 8.29
CA SER A 104 -5.26 -9.55 8.57
C SER A 104 -6.13 -8.50 7.86
N SER A 105 -5.68 -7.25 7.82
CA SER A 105 -6.34 -6.17 7.10
C SER A 105 -6.38 -6.42 5.59
N LEU A 106 -5.27 -6.84 4.99
CA LEU A 106 -5.18 -7.16 3.56
C LEU A 106 -6.09 -8.35 3.20
N THR A 107 -6.07 -9.41 4.02
CA THR A 107 -6.94 -10.59 3.84
C THR A 107 -8.42 -10.22 3.96
N SER A 108 -8.76 -9.31 4.87
CA SER A 108 -10.14 -8.83 5.04
C SER A 108 -10.59 -7.96 3.87
N ALA A 109 -9.68 -7.21 3.24
CA ALA A 109 -9.98 -6.35 2.09
C ALA A 109 -10.55 -7.13 0.90
N VAL A 110 -10.16 -8.41 0.73
CA VAL A 110 -10.70 -9.29 -0.34
C VAL A 110 -12.22 -9.42 -0.25
N LYS A 111 -12.80 -9.35 0.95
CA LYS A 111 -14.26 -9.45 1.19
C LYS A 111 -14.99 -8.11 1.08
N CYS A 112 -14.27 -7.00 0.96
CA CYS A 112 -14.86 -5.67 0.84
C CYS A 112 -15.33 -5.39 -0.60
N ALA A 113 -16.17 -4.35 -0.75
CA ALA A 113 -16.49 -3.78 -2.06
C ALA A 113 -15.21 -3.30 -2.77
N ASP A 114 -15.20 -3.32 -4.11
CA ASP A 114 -13.99 -3.11 -4.91
C ASP A 114 -13.30 -1.77 -4.62
N GLU A 115 -14.07 -0.68 -4.45
CA GLU A 115 -13.51 0.63 -4.09
C GLU A 115 -12.73 0.59 -2.76
N VAL A 116 -13.28 -0.10 -1.75
CA VAL A 116 -12.65 -0.24 -0.44
C VAL A 116 -11.45 -1.19 -0.52
N ARG A 117 -11.56 -2.26 -1.30
CA ARG A 117 -10.47 -3.23 -1.53
C ARG A 117 -9.27 -2.54 -2.17
N ASN A 118 -9.50 -1.77 -3.23
CA ASN A 118 -8.44 -1.05 -3.94
C ASN A 118 -7.77 -0.05 -3.01
N ARG A 119 -8.55 0.79 -2.30
CA ARG A 119 -8.00 1.77 -1.34
C ARG A 119 -7.16 1.12 -0.23
N LEU A 120 -7.57 -0.05 0.27
CA LEU A 120 -6.80 -0.77 1.30
C LEU A 120 -5.54 -1.39 0.73
N THR A 121 -5.59 -1.87 -0.51
CA THR A 121 -4.43 -2.42 -1.23
C THR A 121 -3.41 -1.32 -1.50
N ASP A 122 -3.84 -0.16 -2.01
CA ASP A 122 -2.97 1.00 -2.26
C ASP A 122 -2.30 1.47 -0.96
N ARG A 123 -3.07 1.56 0.12
CA ARG A 123 -2.53 1.91 1.44
C ARG A 123 -1.52 0.87 1.94
N PHE A 124 -1.76 -0.42 1.69
CA PHE A 124 -0.82 -1.45 2.08
C PHE A 124 0.50 -1.26 1.35
N VAL A 125 0.44 -1.06 0.03
CA VAL A 125 1.59 -0.83 -0.84
C VAL A 125 2.39 0.39 -0.38
N ASP A 126 1.72 1.53 -0.18
CA ASP A 126 2.36 2.78 0.26
C ASP A 126 3.11 2.66 1.59
N LYS A 127 2.77 1.65 2.41
CA LYS A 127 3.38 1.43 3.73
C LYS A 127 4.44 0.34 3.74
N HIS A 128 4.41 -0.57 2.76
CA HIS A 128 5.24 -1.77 2.76
C HIS A 128 6.23 -1.84 1.60
N ILE A 129 6.13 -0.94 0.62
CA ILE A 129 7.05 -0.88 -0.52
C ILE A 129 7.53 0.56 -0.67
N SER A 130 8.84 0.75 -0.86
CA SER A 130 9.41 2.08 -1.14
C SER A 130 8.84 2.66 -2.43
N PRO A 131 8.66 4.00 -2.52
CA PRO A 131 8.26 4.65 -3.77
C PRO A 131 9.15 4.28 -4.96
N MET A 132 10.48 4.19 -4.77
CA MET A 132 11.40 3.82 -5.85
C MET A 132 11.23 2.37 -6.29
N SER A 133 11.11 1.45 -5.33
CA SER A 133 10.88 0.03 -5.63
C SER A 133 9.54 -0.22 -6.30
N ARG A 134 8.51 0.56 -5.95
CA ARG A 134 7.23 0.51 -6.66
C ARG A 134 7.36 0.96 -8.11
N VAL A 135 8.05 2.07 -8.37
CA VAL A 135 8.27 2.56 -9.74
C VAL A 135 9.05 1.53 -10.54
N ARG A 136 10.14 0.98 -9.99
CA ARG A 136 10.96 -0.05 -10.64
C ARG A 136 10.13 -1.26 -11.08
N VAL A 137 9.31 -1.81 -10.19
CA VAL A 137 8.43 -2.96 -10.52
C VAL A 137 7.42 -2.60 -11.61
N LEU A 138 6.82 -1.42 -11.54
CA LEU A 138 5.85 -0.97 -12.56
C LEU A 138 6.51 -0.70 -13.93
N GLU A 139 7.73 -0.20 -13.95
CA GLU A 139 8.51 0.01 -15.16
C GLU A 139 8.86 -1.33 -15.83
N ARG A 140 9.42 -2.29 -15.07
CA ARG A 140 9.74 -3.64 -15.59
C ARG A 140 8.49 -4.39 -16.06
N MET A 141 7.36 -4.22 -15.37
CA MET A 141 6.07 -4.76 -15.83
C MET A 141 5.59 -4.14 -17.15
N SER A 142 5.91 -2.86 -17.38
CA SER A 142 5.52 -2.13 -18.59
C SER A 142 6.46 -2.40 -19.76
N ASP A 143 7.66 -2.89 -19.49
CA ASP A 143 8.65 -3.29 -20.49
C ASP A 143 8.23 -4.62 -21.16
N PRO A 144 7.95 -4.62 -22.48
CA PRO A 144 7.61 -5.83 -23.22
C PRO A 144 8.79 -6.79 -23.40
N ASP A 145 10.02 -6.31 -23.30
CA ASP A 145 11.25 -7.06 -23.58
C ASP A 145 11.90 -7.63 -22.30
N ASP A 146 11.39 -7.26 -21.12
CA ASP A 146 11.83 -7.82 -19.85
C ASP A 146 11.41 -9.30 -19.71
N GLU A 147 12.40 -10.20 -19.76
CA GLU A 147 12.19 -11.65 -19.73
C GLU A 147 11.71 -12.17 -18.37
N ASP A 148 12.19 -11.58 -17.27
CA ASP A 148 11.80 -11.99 -15.91
C ASP A 148 10.33 -11.67 -15.66
N TYR A 149 9.85 -10.55 -16.21
CA TYR A 149 8.46 -10.13 -16.11
C TYR A 149 7.57 -10.69 -17.24
N ALA A 150 8.16 -11.22 -18.31
CA ALA A 150 7.42 -11.85 -19.42
C ALA A 150 6.62 -13.09 -18.98
N VAL A 151 7.05 -13.78 -17.91
CA VAL A 151 6.33 -14.93 -17.36
C VAL A 151 4.89 -14.59 -16.99
N TYR A 152 4.65 -13.40 -16.42
CA TYR A 152 3.32 -12.98 -16.00
C TYR A 152 2.38 -12.74 -17.18
N ARG A 153 2.90 -12.18 -18.28
CA ARG A 153 2.14 -12.00 -19.53
C ARG A 153 1.77 -13.35 -20.13
N LYS A 154 2.72 -14.29 -20.16
CA LYS A 154 2.47 -15.66 -20.63
C LYS A 154 1.43 -16.38 -19.77
N ASN A 155 1.51 -16.26 -18.45
CA ASN A 155 0.53 -16.82 -17.51
C ASN A 155 -0.87 -16.23 -17.73
N ALA A 156 -0.96 -14.91 -17.91
CA ALA A 156 -2.23 -14.24 -18.20
C ALA A 156 -2.86 -14.75 -19.51
N GLN A 157 -2.06 -14.91 -20.57
CA GLN A 157 -2.53 -15.45 -21.84
C GLN A 157 -2.99 -16.90 -21.70
N LEU A 158 -2.21 -17.75 -21.02
CA LEU A 158 -2.58 -19.14 -20.80
C LEU A 158 -3.87 -19.27 -19.96
N ALA A 159 -4.05 -18.42 -18.96
CA ALA A 159 -5.27 -18.38 -18.15
C ALA A 159 -6.51 -18.04 -18.99
N VAL A 160 -6.39 -17.11 -19.96
CA VAL A 160 -7.47 -16.81 -20.92
C VAL A 160 -7.76 -18.01 -21.82
N GLU A 161 -6.72 -18.64 -22.38
CA GLU A 161 -6.89 -19.83 -23.23
C GLU A 161 -7.50 -21.02 -22.49
N MET A 162 -7.16 -21.21 -21.21
CA MET A 162 -7.80 -22.22 -20.34
C MET A 162 -9.26 -21.89 -20.09
N ALA A 163 -9.58 -20.62 -19.79
CA ALA A 163 -10.96 -20.18 -19.59
C ALA A 163 -11.83 -20.39 -20.83
N GLU A 164 -11.29 -20.14 -22.03
CA GLU A 164 -11.97 -20.42 -23.30
C GLU A 164 -12.19 -21.92 -23.54
N ARG A 165 -11.29 -22.77 -23.04
CA ARG A 165 -11.44 -24.24 -23.06
C ARG A 165 -12.34 -24.79 -21.95
N GLY A 166 -12.87 -23.93 -21.07
CA GLY A 166 -13.66 -24.34 -19.90
C GLY A 166 -12.83 -25.02 -18.80
N GLU A 167 -11.51 -24.86 -18.85
CA GLU A 167 -10.54 -25.36 -17.88
C GLU A 167 -10.28 -24.28 -16.82
N LYS A 168 -10.07 -24.70 -15.56
CA LYS A 168 -9.66 -23.77 -14.50
C LYS A 168 -8.14 -23.69 -14.47
N PRO A 169 -7.53 -22.49 -14.46
CA PRO A 169 -6.11 -22.36 -14.25
C PRO A 169 -5.72 -22.91 -12.87
N ASP A 170 -4.57 -23.58 -12.82
CA ASP A 170 -3.97 -24.02 -11.56
C ASP A 170 -3.55 -22.80 -10.71
N ASP A 171 -3.40 -22.99 -9.40
CA ASP A 171 -3.11 -21.89 -8.46
C ASP A 171 -1.79 -21.16 -8.79
N GLU A 172 -0.81 -21.84 -9.38
CA GLU A 172 0.45 -21.24 -9.86
C GLU A 172 0.23 -20.32 -11.09
N LEU A 173 -0.75 -20.65 -11.94
CA LEU A 173 -1.11 -19.84 -13.11
C LEU A 173 -2.02 -18.66 -12.76
N LEU A 174 -2.61 -18.64 -11.55
CA LEU A 174 -3.35 -17.49 -11.03
C LEU A 174 -2.46 -16.30 -10.72
N VAL A 175 -1.14 -16.49 -10.61
CA VAL A 175 -0.17 -15.40 -10.54
C VAL A 175 0.08 -14.87 -11.95
N THR A 176 -0.91 -14.12 -12.45
CA THR A 176 -0.86 -13.49 -13.78
C THR A 176 -0.23 -12.09 -13.75
N ASN A 177 0.22 -11.63 -12.58
CA ASN A 177 0.70 -10.28 -12.36
C ASN A 177 1.83 -10.30 -11.32
N ALA A 178 2.99 -9.75 -11.68
CA ALA A 178 4.14 -9.59 -10.79
C ALA A 178 3.79 -8.88 -9.49
N TRP A 179 2.85 -7.94 -9.55
CA TRP A 179 2.37 -7.23 -8.38
C TRP A 179 1.66 -8.15 -7.39
N ALA A 180 0.84 -9.07 -7.88
CA ALA A 180 0.17 -10.05 -7.04
C ALA A 180 1.19 -11.01 -6.39
N ASP A 181 2.23 -11.37 -7.14
CA ASP A 181 3.31 -12.23 -6.66
C ASP A 181 4.14 -11.56 -5.55
N LEU A 182 4.54 -10.31 -5.75
CA LEU A 182 5.26 -9.54 -4.75
C LEU A 182 4.44 -9.42 -3.45
N MET A 183 3.14 -9.16 -3.57
CA MET A 183 2.24 -9.06 -2.41
C MET A 183 2.07 -10.42 -1.70
N ALA A 184 1.99 -11.52 -2.46
CA ALA A 184 1.96 -12.87 -1.90
C ALA A 184 3.27 -13.22 -1.18
N THR A 185 4.41 -12.86 -1.77
CA THR A 185 5.76 -13.04 -1.19
C THR A 185 5.89 -12.28 0.14
N LEU A 186 5.52 -10.99 0.16
CA LEU A 186 5.48 -10.19 1.40
C LEU A 186 4.51 -10.79 2.43
N GLY A 187 3.38 -11.33 1.97
CA GLY A 187 2.42 -12.05 2.79
C GLY A 187 3.01 -13.28 3.48
N SER A 188 3.76 -14.10 2.72
CA SER A 188 4.42 -15.30 3.23
C SER A 188 5.50 -14.95 4.24
N ILE A 189 6.41 -14.04 3.89
CA ILE A 189 7.50 -13.60 4.77
C ILE A 189 6.95 -13.01 6.07
N GLY A 190 5.89 -12.18 5.98
CA GLY A 190 5.21 -11.63 7.15
C GLY A 190 4.61 -12.74 8.03
N SER A 191 3.95 -13.73 7.43
CA SER A 191 3.34 -14.85 8.14
C SER A 191 4.38 -15.71 8.87
N ASP A 192 5.51 -16.00 8.24
CA ASP A 192 6.61 -16.74 8.85
C ASP A 192 7.20 -15.99 10.05
N ARG A 193 7.33 -14.67 9.95
CA ARG A 193 7.81 -13.82 11.04
C ARG A 193 6.85 -13.82 12.23
N VAL A 194 5.54 -13.79 11.97
CA VAL A 194 4.51 -13.92 13.02
C VAL A 194 4.59 -15.29 13.70
N ALA A 195 4.72 -16.36 12.91
CA ALA A 195 4.86 -17.72 13.44
C ALA A 195 6.12 -17.86 14.33
N ALA A 196 7.25 -17.33 13.89
CA ALA A 196 8.49 -17.31 14.67
C ALA A 196 8.34 -16.55 16.00
N ASN A 197 7.69 -15.38 15.97
CA ASN A 197 7.41 -14.60 17.18
C ASN A 197 6.50 -15.35 18.16
N HIS A 198 5.45 -16.01 17.66
CA HIS A 198 4.55 -16.82 18.51
C HIS A 198 5.29 -18.00 19.14
N ALA A 199 6.15 -18.68 18.39
CA ALA A 199 6.98 -19.76 18.91
C ALA A 199 7.96 -19.28 20.00
N ALA A 200 8.57 -18.10 19.82
CA ALA A 200 9.44 -17.49 20.81
C ALA A 200 8.68 -17.15 22.11
N LEU A 201 7.50 -16.53 22.00
CA LEU A 201 6.66 -16.22 23.15
C LEU A 201 6.21 -17.47 23.91
N ALA A 202 5.83 -18.54 23.20
CA ALA A 202 5.47 -19.82 23.80
C ALA A 202 6.62 -20.42 24.61
N LYS A 203 7.86 -20.35 24.11
CA LYS A 203 9.07 -20.80 24.84
C LYS A 203 9.30 -19.98 26.11
N VAL A 204 9.15 -18.65 26.06
CA VAL A 204 9.30 -17.76 27.22
C VAL A 204 8.24 -18.07 28.29
N LEU A 205 7.00 -18.35 27.90
CA LEU A 205 5.93 -18.73 28.81
C LEU A 205 6.13 -20.12 29.41
N ALA A 206 6.67 -21.07 28.64
CA ALA A 206 6.97 -22.42 29.12
C ALA A 206 8.16 -22.46 30.10
N GLY A 207 9.18 -21.63 29.90
CA GLY A 207 10.36 -21.53 30.77
C GLY A 207 10.16 -20.73 32.07
N LYS A 208 8.97 -20.15 32.27
CA LYS A 208 8.61 -19.36 33.47
C LYS A 208 7.90 -20.17 34.56
N ARG A 209 7.96 -21.51 34.52
CA ARG A 209 7.35 -22.40 35.54
C ARG A 209 8.39 -23.04 36.44
#